data_AF-A0A962GFY9-F1
#
_entry.id   AF-A0A962GFY9-F1
#
_cell.length_a   1.000
_cell.length_b   1.000
_cell.length_c   1.000
_cell.angle_alpha   90.00
_cell.angle_beta   90.00
_cell.angle_gamma   90.00
#
_symmetry.space_group_name_H-M   'P 1'
#
loop_
_entity.id
_entity.type
_entity.pdbx_description
1 polymer ?
#
loop_
_entity_poly.entity_id
_entity_poly.type
_entity_poly.pdbx_seq_one_letter_code
_entity_poly.pdbx_strand_id
1 'polypeptide(L)'
;MKKIFLLLAILLSVSACLKETRIDASSEEKLQKSIAEIMKELEPDQQKNFSQSLKIIMFGDVENIMDLASIGQNTAIFKGIFQAKVDGKTAQEIVEMANKISFSRENTKPIAERAGVPITADDFLNAQRDGQKRAGNPILADDFLNTKRDE
;
A
#
# COMPACT_ATOMS: atom_id res chain seq x y z
N MET A 1 12.33 48.14 -0.50
CA MET A 1 11.23 47.41 -1.16
C MET A 1 11.67 46.53 -2.34
N LYS A 2 12.73 46.88 -3.10
CA LYS A 2 13.28 46.04 -4.19
C LYS A 2 13.77 44.64 -3.76
N LYS A 3 14.28 44.51 -2.51
CA LYS A 3 14.77 43.24 -1.96
C LYS A 3 13.65 42.25 -1.57
N ILE A 4 12.45 42.75 -1.23
CA ILE A 4 11.27 41.91 -0.95
C ILE A 4 10.74 41.30 -2.26
N PHE A 5 10.71 42.08 -3.35
CA PHE A 5 10.31 41.56 -4.67
C PHE A 5 11.28 40.50 -5.21
N LEU A 6 12.57 40.62 -4.90
CA LEU A 6 13.58 39.62 -5.27
C LEU A 6 13.40 38.30 -4.50
N LEU A 7 13.08 38.37 -3.20
CA LEU A 7 12.80 37.20 -2.36
C LEU A 7 11.50 36.49 -2.76
N LEU A 8 10.46 37.25 -3.14
CA LEU A 8 9.18 36.68 -3.59
C LEU A 8 9.29 36.04 -4.99
N ALA A 9 10.14 36.58 -5.86
CA ALA A 9 10.40 36.02 -7.19
C ALA A 9 11.19 34.70 -7.14
N ILE A 10 12.13 34.55 -6.20
CA ILE A 10 12.87 33.30 -5.99
C ILE A 10 11.93 32.21 -5.44
N LEU A 11 10.97 32.57 -4.58
CA LEU A 11 9.97 31.64 -4.06
C LEU A 11 8.98 31.15 -5.13
N LEU A 12 8.62 32.01 -6.10
CA LEU A 12 7.73 31.65 -7.21
C LEU A 12 8.43 30.85 -8.32
N SER A 13 9.76 30.87 -8.37
CA SER A 13 10.55 30.21 -9.43
C SER A 13 10.55 28.68 -9.32
N VAL A 14 10.15 28.12 -8.16
CA VAL A 14 10.10 26.66 -7.93
C VAL A 14 8.84 26.01 -8.52
N SER A 15 7.81 26.80 -8.89
CA SER A 15 6.54 26.27 -9.42
C SER A 15 6.40 26.37 -10.94
N ALA A 16 7.41 26.85 -11.65
CA ALA A 16 7.31 27.21 -13.07
C ALA A 16 8.24 26.39 -13.97
N CYS A 17 8.17 25.06 -13.91
CA CYS A 17 8.68 24.19 -14.97
C CYS A 17 8.05 22.79 -14.93
N LEU A 18 6.73 22.71 -14.94
CA LEU A 18 6.04 21.42 -15.00
C LEU A 18 5.20 21.35 -16.25
N LYS A 19 5.88 21.04 -17.36
CA LYS A 19 5.27 20.13 -18.32
C LYS A 19 5.12 18.82 -17.53
N GLU A 20 3.95 18.64 -16.90
CA GLU A 20 3.73 17.54 -15.96
C GLU A 20 3.68 16.24 -16.77
N THR A 21 4.85 15.65 -16.98
CA THR A 21 4.97 14.38 -17.69
C THR A 21 4.19 13.34 -16.91
N ARG A 22 3.22 12.75 -17.59
CA ARG A 22 2.31 11.74 -17.04
C ARG A 22 2.73 10.36 -17.52
N ILE A 23 2.50 9.37 -16.69
CA ILE A 23 2.64 7.98 -17.08
C ILE A 23 1.63 7.68 -18.20
N ASP A 24 2.11 7.11 -19.30
CA ASP A 24 1.28 6.58 -20.39
C ASP A 24 1.34 5.05 -20.31
N ALA A 25 0.34 4.43 -19.71
CA ALA A 25 0.25 2.99 -19.55
C ALA A 25 -0.55 2.32 -20.68
N SER A 26 -0.83 3.02 -21.79
CA SER A 26 -1.62 2.48 -22.90
C SER A 26 -0.92 1.33 -23.63
N SER A 27 0.39 1.18 -23.46
CA SER A 27 1.16 -0.01 -23.84
C SER A 27 2.35 -0.17 -22.90
N GLU A 28 2.99 -1.34 -22.91
CA GLU A 28 4.19 -1.57 -22.10
C GLU A 28 5.37 -0.68 -22.53
N GLU A 29 5.54 -0.48 -23.84
CA GLU A 29 6.59 0.38 -24.36
C GLU A 29 6.39 1.84 -23.92
N LYS A 30 5.16 2.34 -24.02
CA LYS A 30 4.79 3.69 -23.58
C LYS A 30 4.93 3.86 -22.07
N LEU A 31 4.61 2.82 -21.29
CA LEU A 31 4.76 2.83 -19.85
C LEU A 31 6.23 3.00 -19.46
N GLN A 32 7.10 2.16 -20.03
CA GLN A 32 8.53 2.24 -19.76
C GLN A 32 9.12 3.57 -20.21
N LYS A 33 8.71 4.05 -21.39
CA LYS A 33 9.18 5.32 -21.95
C LYS A 33 8.77 6.51 -21.10
N SER A 34 7.49 6.63 -20.75
CA SER A 34 6.98 7.74 -19.92
C SER A 34 7.58 7.74 -18.52
N ILE A 35 7.77 6.57 -17.89
CA ILE A 35 8.49 6.47 -16.61
C ILE A 35 9.94 6.95 -16.75
N ALA A 36 10.64 6.57 -17.82
CA ALA A 36 12.01 6.99 -18.07
C ALA A 36 12.12 8.51 -18.34
N GLU A 37 11.13 9.09 -19.02
CA GLU A 37 11.04 10.54 -19.24
C GLU A 37 10.83 11.28 -17.93
N ILE A 38 9.89 10.84 -17.09
CA ILE A 38 9.69 11.38 -15.74
C ILE A 38 11.00 11.31 -14.93
N MET A 39 11.68 10.16 -14.93
CA MET A 39 12.93 9.99 -14.18
C MET A 39 14.03 10.96 -14.62
N LYS A 40 14.09 11.35 -15.90
CA LYS A 40 15.07 12.33 -16.40
C LYS A 40 14.76 13.77 -15.97
N GLU A 41 13.50 14.07 -15.69
CA GLU A 41 13.03 15.40 -15.28
C GLU A 41 13.15 15.63 -13.77
N LEU A 42 13.28 14.54 -12.99
CA LEU A 42 13.37 14.58 -11.53
C LEU A 42 14.82 14.72 -11.04
N GLU A 43 14.99 15.42 -9.92
CA GLU A 43 16.24 15.43 -9.15
C GLU A 43 16.54 14.04 -8.54
N PRO A 44 17.80 13.71 -8.19
CA PRO A 44 18.17 12.37 -7.69
C PRO A 44 17.33 11.85 -6.52
N ASP A 45 17.01 12.71 -5.54
CA ASP A 45 16.18 12.34 -4.40
C ASP A 45 14.71 12.07 -4.81
N GLN A 46 14.20 12.83 -5.78
CA GLN A 46 12.86 12.66 -6.31
C GLN A 46 12.75 11.39 -7.17
N GLN A 47 13.79 11.05 -7.94
CA GLN A 47 13.86 9.78 -8.69
C GLN A 47 13.78 8.57 -7.74
N LYS A 48 14.53 8.62 -6.62
CA LYS A 48 14.49 7.57 -5.60
C LYS A 48 13.09 7.44 -5.02
N ASN A 49 12.47 8.54 -4.60
CA ASN A 49 11.13 8.53 -4.02
C ASN A 49 10.07 8.03 -5.02
N PHE A 50 10.14 8.47 -6.28
CA PHE A 50 9.23 8.03 -7.33
C PHE A 50 9.38 6.53 -7.62
N SER A 51 10.59 6.02 -7.79
CA SER A 51 10.84 4.59 -8.04
C SER A 51 10.42 3.69 -6.87
N GLN A 52 10.61 4.14 -5.62
CA GLN A 52 10.10 3.44 -4.43
C GLN A 52 8.57 3.45 -4.40
N SER A 53 7.95 4.56 -4.77
CA SER A 53 6.50 4.69 -4.80
C SER A 53 5.86 3.77 -5.83
N LEU A 54 6.44 3.64 -7.02
CA LEU A 54 6.00 2.66 -8.02
C LEU A 54 6.04 1.23 -7.49
N LYS A 55 7.09 0.85 -6.74
CA LYS A 55 7.18 -0.48 -6.10
C LYS A 55 6.11 -0.67 -5.02
N ILE A 56 5.85 0.35 -4.21
CA ILE A 56 4.80 0.31 -3.20
C ILE A 56 3.44 0.17 -3.86
N ILE A 57 3.16 0.85 -4.97
CA ILE A 57 1.89 0.69 -5.67
C ILE A 57 1.79 -0.69 -6.31
N MET A 58 2.89 -1.18 -6.89
CA MET A 58 2.94 -2.50 -7.51
C MET A 58 2.69 -3.59 -6.47
N PHE A 59 3.38 -3.59 -5.33
CA PHE A 59 3.31 -4.67 -4.33
C PHE A 59 2.50 -4.32 -3.07
N GLY A 60 1.83 -3.16 -3.07
CA GLY A 60 1.12 -2.60 -1.92
C GLY A 60 -0.10 -3.39 -1.48
N ASP A 61 -0.64 -4.20 -2.38
CA ASP A 61 -1.79 -5.06 -2.12
C ASP A 61 -1.35 -6.51 -1.80
N VAL A 62 -0.05 -6.80 -1.73
CA VAL A 62 0.48 -8.12 -1.33
C VAL A 62 0.61 -8.16 0.19
N GLU A 63 -0.27 -8.91 0.85
CA GLU A 63 -0.29 -9.06 2.31
C GLU A 63 0.39 -10.36 2.75
N ASN A 64 0.32 -11.42 1.93
CA ASN A 64 0.84 -12.75 2.28
C ASN A 64 1.58 -13.44 1.13
N ILE A 65 2.29 -14.53 1.48
CA ILE A 65 3.05 -15.38 0.53
C ILE A 65 2.11 -16.01 -0.50
N MET A 66 0.84 -16.26 -0.13
CA MET A 66 -0.20 -16.76 -1.04
C MET A 66 -0.51 -15.76 -2.16
N ASP A 67 -0.53 -14.45 -1.87
CA ASP A 67 -0.77 -13.39 -2.85
C ASP A 67 0.39 -13.29 -3.85
N LEU A 68 1.62 -13.52 -3.38
CA LEU A 68 2.81 -13.65 -4.24
C LEU A 68 2.71 -14.83 -5.21
N ALA A 69 2.22 -15.99 -4.75
CA ALA A 69 1.98 -17.14 -5.62
C ALA A 69 0.88 -16.85 -6.66
N SER A 70 -0.17 -16.14 -6.25
CA SER A 70 -1.24 -15.68 -7.16
C SER A 70 -0.74 -14.67 -8.20
N ILE A 71 0.20 -13.77 -7.85
CA ILE A 71 0.88 -12.91 -8.83
C ILE A 71 1.62 -13.75 -9.85
N GLY A 72 2.36 -14.77 -9.42
CA GLY A 72 3.10 -15.67 -10.33
C GLY A 72 2.20 -16.39 -11.33
N GLN A 73 0.97 -16.75 -10.94
CA GLN A 73 0.00 -17.40 -11.81
C GLN A 73 -0.82 -16.43 -12.67
N ASN A 74 -1.06 -15.20 -12.20
CA ASN A 74 -1.92 -14.19 -12.84
C ASN A 74 -1.17 -12.87 -13.12
N THR A 75 0.08 -12.97 -13.56
CA THR A 75 0.96 -11.81 -13.83
C THR A 75 0.32 -10.78 -14.77
N ALA A 76 -0.43 -11.22 -15.78
CA ALA A 76 -1.12 -10.35 -16.72
C ALA A 76 -2.23 -9.51 -16.06
N ILE A 77 -3.02 -10.12 -15.17
CA ILE A 77 -4.09 -9.43 -14.43
C ILE A 77 -3.47 -8.39 -13.49
N PHE A 78 -2.43 -8.79 -12.77
CA PHE A 78 -1.72 -7.90 -11.85
C PHE A 78 -1.08 -6.69 -12.57
N LYS A 79 -0.46 -6.94 -13.73
CA LYS A 79 0.09 -5.90 -14.59
C LYS A 79 -1.01 -4.96 -15.11
N GLY A 80 -2.16 -5.48 -15.51
CA GLY A 80 -3.30 -4.67 -15.94
C GLY A 80 -3.86 -3.78 -14.83
N ILE A 81 -3.97 -4.30 -13.60
CA ILE A 81 -4.38 -3.53 -12.42
C ILE A 81 -3.36 -2.42 -12.13
N PHE A 82 -2.07 -2.74 -12.15
CA PHE A 82 -1.02 -1.74 -11.98
C PHE A 82 -1.10 -0.64 -13.03
N GLN A 83 -1.17 -1.00 -14.30
CA GLN A 83 -1.30 -0.06 -15.42
C GLN A 83 -2.52 0.86 -15.23
N ALA A 84 -3.68 0.30 -14.90
CA ALA A 84 -4.89 1.09 -14.65
C ALA A 84 -4.76 2.04 -13.45
N LYS A 85 -3.98 1.68 -12.42
CA LYS A 85 -3.74 2.54 -11.25
C LYS A 85 -2.82 3.72 -11.57
N VAL A 86 -1.80 3.51 -12.41
CA VAL A 86 -0.76 4.51 -12.66
C VAL A 86 -0.97 5.33 -13.93
N ASP A 87 -1.84 4.89 -14.85
CA ASP A 87 -2.08 5.59 -16.11
C ASP A 87 -2.55 7.04 -15.90
N GLY A 88 -1.97 7.96 -16.67
CA GLY A 88 -2.24 9.39 -16.59
C GLY A 88 -1.75 10.06 -15.32
N LYS A 89 -1.06 9.37 -14.40
CA LYS A 89 -0.57 9.95 -13.14
C LYS A 89 0.76 10.67 -13.31
N THR A 90 0.93 11.75 -12.56
CA THR A 90 2.21 12.47 -12.43
C THR A 90 3.10 11.82 -11.38
N ALA A 91 4.38 12.18 -11.36
CA ALA A 91 5.32 11.70 -10.34
C ALA A 91 4.84 12.00 -8.91
N GLN A 92 4.28 13.19 -8.69
CA GLN A 92 3.78 13.60 -7.39
C GLN A 92 2.55 12.79 -6.97
N GLU A 93 1.59 12.59 -7.88
CA GLU A 93 0.40 11.78 -7.59
C GLU A 93 0.77 10.31 -7.26
N ILE A 94 1.81 9.78 -7.90
CA ILE A 94 2.34 8.45 -7.60
C ILE A 94 2.93 8.38 -6.19
N VAL A 95 3.70 9.39 -5.78
CA VAL A 95 4.25 9.46 -4.41
C VAL A 95 3.13 9.59 -3.38
N GLU A 96 2.13 10.43 -3.63
CA GLU A 96 0.98 10.58 -2.74
C GLU A 96 0.16 9.29 -2.63
N MET A 97 0.01 8.55 -3.73
CA MET A 97 -0.67 7.25 -3.73
C MET A 97 0.10 6.23 -2.89
N ALA A 98 1.42 6.14 -3.06
CA ALA A 98 2.25 5.25 -2.26
C ALA A 98 2.20 5.58 -0.76
N ASN A 99 2.20 6.87 -0.40
CA ASN A 99 2.07 7.30 0.99
C ASN A 99 0.74 6.85 1.61
N LYS A 100 -0.38 6.92 0.86
CA LYS A 100 -1.68 6.42 1.32
C LYS A 100 -1.66 4.91 1.58
N ILE A 101 -1.02 4.14 0.71
CA ILE A 101 -0.88 2.68 0.87
C ILE A 101 -0.04 2.35 2.11
N SER A 102 1.11 3.01 2.28
CA SER A 102 1.97 2.81 3.46
C SER A 102 1.29 3.20 4.76
N PHE A 103 0.55 4.32 4.77
CA PHE A 103 -0.19 4.77 5.94
C PHE A 103 -1.31 3.79 6.33
N SER A 104 -2.01 3.20 5.35
CA SER A 104 -2.98 2.15 5.62
C SER A 104 -2.30 0.95 6.31
N ARG A 105 -1.16 0.48 5.80
CA ARG A 105 -0.42 -0.67 6.36
C ARG A 105 0.06 -0.45 7.80
N GLU A 106 0.48 0.77 8.15
CA GLU A 106 0.89 1.08 9.52
C GLU A 106 -0.30 1.07 10.50
N ASN A 107 -1.51 1.33 10.00
CA ASN A 107 -2.75 1.35 10.79
C ASN A 107 -3.50 0.03 10.86
N THR A 108 -3.27 -0.91 9.94
CA THR A 108 -3.85 -2.26 9.96
C THR A 108 -2.99 -3.32 10.63
N LYS A 109 -1.82 -2.96 11.19
CA LYS A 109 -1.06 -3.90 12.02
C LYS A 109 -1.95 -4.37 13.17
N PRO A 110 -2.05 -5.69 13.44
CA PRO A 110 -2.79 -6.19 14.59
C PRO A 110 -2.25 -5.51 15.86
N ILE A 111 -3.15 -5.16 16.77
CA ILE A 111 -2.85 -4.41 18.01
C ILE A 111 -1.68 -5.06 18.80
N ALA A 112 -1.51 -6.38 18.67
CA ALA A 112 -0.38 -7.14 19.23
C ALA A 112 1.00 -6.68 18.74
N GLU A 113 1.16 -6.31 17.46
CA GLU A 113 2.44 -5.84 16.92
C GLU A 113 2.74 -4.40 17.34
N ARG A 114 1.70 -3.55 17.46
CA ARG A 114 1.82 -2.17 17.95
C ARG A 114 2.18 -2.10 19.44
N ALA A 115 1.74 -3.07 20.23
CA ALA A 115 2.02 -3.12 21.66
C ALA A 115 3.43 -3.64 21.99
N GLY A 116 4.22 -4.06 20.99
CA GLY A 116 5.53 -4.66 21.22
C GLY A 116 5.46 -5.93 22.08
N VAL A 117 4.29 -6.57 22.15
CA VAL A 117 4.10 -7.81 22.91
C VAL A 117 4.54 -8.95 22.00
N PRO A 118 5.68 -9.60 22.26
CA PRO A 118 6.09 -10.74 21.46
C PRO A 118 5.04 -11.83 21.65
N ILE A 119 4.39 -12.26 20.56
CA ILE A 119 3.57 -13.46 20.59
C ILE A 119 4.54 -14.63 20.79
N THR A 120 4.47 -15.28 21.94
CA THR A 120 5.37 -16.38 22.28
C THR A 120 4.89 -17.68 21.66
N ALA A 121 5.78 -18.66 21.51
CA ALA A 121 5.40 -20.00 21.04
C ALA A 121 4.32 -20.63 21.93
N ASP A 122 4.31 -20.31 23.22
CA ASP A 122 3.31 -20.78 24.17
C ASP A 122 1.94 -20.17 23.92
N ASP A 123 1.86 -18.89 23.50
CA ASP A 123 0.60 -18.23 23.14
C ASP A 123 -0.05 -18.91 21.92
N PHE A 124 0.75 -19.31 20.93
CA PHE A 124 0.27 -20.08 19.77
C PHE A 124 -0.24 -21.46 20.18
N LEU A 125 0.51 -22.20 21.00
CA LEU A 125 0.13 -23.53 21.46
C LEU A 125 -1.15 -23.49 22.31
N ASN A 126 -1.29 -22.48 23.16
CA ASN A 126 -2.49 -22.27 23.97
C ASN A 126 -3.71 -21.95 23.10
N ALA A 127 -3.57 -21.07 22.11
CA ALA A 127 -4.64 -20.75 21.17
C ALA A 127 -5.08 -21.97 20.33
N GLN A 128 -4.12 -22.77 19.86
CA GLN A 128 -4.41 -23.99 19.10
C GLN A 128 -5.11 -25.06 19.96
N ARG A 129 -4.66 -25.21 21.22
CA ARG A 129 -5.29 -26.10 22.20
C ARG A 129 -6.71 -25.67 22.54
N ASP A 130 -6.96 -24.36 22.68
CA ASP A 130 -8.29 -23.86 23.02
C ASP A 130 -9.25 -23.89 21.81
N GLY A 131 -8.73 -23.75 20.59
CA GLY A 131 -9.48 -24.05 19.36
C GLY A 131 -9.90 -25.52 19.26
N GLN A 132 -9.02 -26.45 19.64
CA GLN A 132 -9.32 -27.89 19.70
C GLN A 132 -10.35 -28.23 20.78
N LYS A 133 -10.31 -27.59 21.95
CA LYS A 133 -11.33 -27.76 23.00
C LYS A 133 -12.72 -27.29 22.55
N ARG A 134 -12.80 -26.24 21.74
CA ARG A 134 -14.06 -25.75 21.14
C ARG A 134 -14.56 -26.64 20.00
N ALA A 135 -13.65 -27.25 19.23
CA ALA A 135 -14.00 -28.24 18.21
C ALA A 135 -14.54 -29.55 18.81
N GLY A 136 -14.15 -29.87 20.06
CA GLY A 136 -14.58 -31.08 20.76
C GLY A 136 -15.93 -30.99 21.48
N ASN A 137 -16.52 -29.79 21.60
CA ASN A 137 -17.84 -29.62 22.20
C ASN A 137 -18.66 -28.69 21.31
N PRO A 138 -19.43 -29.21 20.33
CA PRO A 138 -20.34 -28.36 19.58
C PRO A 138 -21.29 -27.72 20.61
N ILE A 139 -21.44 -26.40 20.56
CA ILE A 139 -22.57 -25.77 21.24
C ILE A 139 -23.80 -26.33 20.54
N LEU A 140 -24.46 -27.29 21.17
CA LEU A 140 -25.71 -27.84 20.67
C LEU A 140 -26.71 -26.68 20.67
N ALA A 141 -27.53 -26.58 19.62
CA ALA A 141 -28.54 -25.53 19.51
C ALA A 141 -29.45 -25.45 20.77
N ASP A 142 -29.52 -26.54 21.51
CA ASP A 142 -30.25 -26.74 22.76
C ASP A 142 -29.72 -25.84 23.90
N ASP A 143 -28.42 -25.53 23.94
CA ASP A 143 -27.80 -24.65 24.94
C ASP A 143 -28.20 -23.17 24.74
N PHE A 144 -28.54 -22.79 23.51
CA PHE A 144 -29.05 -21.44 23.21
C PHE A 144 -30.51 -21.24 23.64
N LEU A 145 -31.30 -22.32 23.71
CA LEU A 145 -32.73 -22.22 24.03
C LEU A 145 -33.03 -22.26 25.53
N ASN A 146 -32.05 -22.58 26.38
CA ASN A 146 -32.26 -22.74 27.82
C ASN A 146 -31.72 -21.59 28.68
N THR A 147 -31.14 -20.54 28.09
CA THR A 147 -30.65 -19.36 28.83
C THR A 147 -31.68 -18.23 28.99
N LYS A 148 -32.94 -18.46 28.57
CA LYS A 148 -34.06 -17.51 28.71
C LYS A 148 -35.26 -18.07 29.50
N ARG A 149 -35.01 -18.86 30.54
CA ARG A 149 -36.07 -19.28 31.45
C ARG A 149 -35.58 -19.37 32.89
N ASP A 150 -35.05 -18.27 33.40
CA ASP A 150 -34.95 -17.99 34.84
C ASP A 150 -35.03 -16.45 35.02
N GLU A 151 -36.22 -15.90 34.79
CA GLU A 151 -36.72 -14.67 35.43
C GLU A 151 -38.00 -15.05 36.20
#